data_AF-A0ABD7XIL3-F1
#
_entry.id   AF-A0ABD7XIL3-F1
#
_cell.length_a   1.000
_cell.length_b   1.000
_cell.length_c   1.000
_cell.angle_alpha   90.00
_cell.angle_beta   90.00
_cell.angle_gamma   90.00
#
_symmetry.space_group_name_H-M   'P 1'
#
loop_
_entity.id
_entity.type
_entity.pdbx_description
1 polymer ?
#
loop_
_entity_poly.entity_id
_entity_poly.type
_entity_poly.pdbx_seq_one_letter_code
_entity_poly.pdbx_strand_id
1 'polypeptide(L)'
;MNFYEIKDPYFALIAAKDEKQCLKLYKDIVCGIENEKEFFEEMKTIDKYEALKMVADSRVGEQEMTGIERAFEDLEDLEEDGEVLLIDCNLL
;
A
#
# COMPACT_ATOMS: atom_id res chain seq x y z
N MET A 1 -8.11 -7.73 -5.68
CA MET A 1 -7.78 -6.28 -5.55
C MET A 1 -6.65 -5.94 -6.50
N ASN A 2 -6.52 -4.66 -6.82
CA ASN A 2 -5.34 -4.07 -7.42
C ASN A 2 -4.43 -3.53 -6.31
N PHE A 3 -3.15 -3.38 -6.62
CA PHE A 3 -2.15 -2.83 -5.69
C PHE A 3 -1.61 -1.53 -6.26
N TYR A 4 -1.59 -0.50 -5.42
CA TYR A 4 -1.23 0.85 -5.80
C TYR A 4 -0.06 1.33 -4.94
N GLU A 5 1.02 1.72 -5.60
CA GLU A 5 2.20 2.37 -5.04
C GLU A 5 2.05 3.88 -5.21
N ILE A 6 2.09 4.62 -4.11
CA ILE A 6 2.07 6.08 -4.07
C ILE A 6 3.37 6.53 -3.39
N LYS A 7 4.00 7.58 -3.92
CA LYS A 7 5.26 8.13 -3.39
C LYS A 7 5.16 9.55 -2.88
N ASP A 8 4.14 10.29 -3.32
CA ASP A 8 3.93 11.69 -2.98
C ASP A 8 2.49 11.90 -2.50
N PRO A 9 2.26 12.70 -1.43
CA PRO A 9 3.26 13.33 -0.56
C PRO A 9 3.99 12.34 0.36
N TYR A 10 3.38 11.20 0.69
CA TYR A 10 3.97 10.14 1.51
C TYR A 10 3.92 8.81 0.78
N PHE A 11 4.91 7.95 1.04
CA PHE A 11 4.91 6.60 0.50
C PHE A 11 3.78 5.77 1.14
N ALA A 12 2.97 5.16 0.28
CA ALA A 12 1.98 4.18 0.70
C ALA A 12 1.86 3.04 -0.32
N LEU A 13 1.63 1.83 0.19
CA LEU A 13 1.19 0.68 -0.60
C LEU A 13 -0.24 0.34 -0.19
N ILE A 14 -1.17 0.41 -1.14
CA ILE A 14 -2.62 0.24 -0.86
C ILE A 14 -3.19 -0.85 -1.76
N ALA A 15 -3.94 -1.79 -1.17
CA ALA A 15 -4.79 -2.73 -1.88
C ALA A 15 -6.20 -2.14 -2.01
N ALA A 16 -6.73 -2.05 -3.23
CA ALA A 16 -8.07 -1.51 -3.46
C ALA A 16 -8.73 -2.12 -4.72
N LYS A 17 -10.06 -2.00 -4.83
CA LYS A 17 -10.86 -2.40 -6.00
C LYS A 17 -10.54 -1.55 -7.22
N ASP A 18 -10.39 -0.25 -7.01
CA ASP A 18 -10.10 0.73 -8.06
C ASP A 18 -9.35 1.96 -7.50
N GLU A 19 -8.93 2.83 -8.41
CA GLU A 19 -8.18 4.05 -8.12
C GLU A 19 -8.94 5.01 -7.19
N LYS A 20 -10.27 5.07 -7.28
CA LYS A 20 -11.08 5.97 -6.44
C LYS A 20 -11.13 5.48 -5.01
N GLN A 21 -11.24 4.17 -4.81
CA GLN A 21 -11.14 3.58 -3.48
C GLN A 21 -9.73 3.75 -2.91
N CYS A 22 -8.69 3.60 -3.74
CA CYS A 22 -7.31 3.88 -3.34
C CYS A 22 -7.14 5.32 -2.82
N LEU A 23 -7.60 6.33 -3.59
CA LEU A 23 -7.57 7.73 -3.18
C LEU A 23 -8.31 7.97 -1.85
N LYS A 24 -9.47 7.33 -1.67
CA LYS A 24 -10.24 7.43 -0.43
C LYS A 24 -9.43 6.90 0.77
N LEU A 25 -8.88 5.69 0.66
CA LEU A 25 -8.05 5.10 1.71
C LEU A 25 -6.81 5.96 2.00
N TYR A 26 -6.16 6.49 0.97
CA TYR A 26 -5.02 7.38 1.13
C TYR A 26 -5.40 8.66 1.90
N LYS A 27 -6.51 9.32 1.54
CA LYS A 27 -7.00 10.52 2.22
C LYS A 27 -7.42 10.27 3.67
N ASP A 28 -8.04 9.14 3.92
CA ASP A 28 -8.61 8.80 5.24
C ASP A 28 -7.52 8.35 6.23
N ILE A 29 -6.46 7.68 5.76
CA ILE A 29 -5.48 7.00 6.62
C ILE A 29 -4.07 7.60 6.51
N VAL A 30 -3.65 8.06 5.32
CA VAL A 30 -2.28 8.52 5.06
C VAL A 30 -2.17 10.04 5.15
N CYS A 31 -2.74 10.77 4.18
CA CYS A 31 -2.64 12.21 4.10
C CYS A 31 -3.71 12.81 3.16
N GLY A 32 -4.17 14.02 3.49
CA GLY A 32 -5.06 14.78 2.61
C GLY A 32 -4.39 15.15 1.30
N ILE A 33 -5.10 14.99 0.18
CA ILE A 33 -4.65 15.37 -1.16
C ILE A 33 -5.40 16.61 -1.63
N GLU A 34 -4.66 17.68 -1.91
CA GLU A 34 -5.18 18.93 -2.48
C GLU A 34 -5.43 18.81 -3.99
N ASN A 35 -4.57 18.08 -4.70
CA ASN A 35 -4.62 17.90 -6.16
C ASN A 35 -4.81 16.43 -6.54
N GLU A 36 -6.07 15.99 -6.71
CA GLU A 36 -6.37 14.60 -7.08
C GLU A 36 -5.81 14.22 -8.46
N LYS A 37 -5.69 15.18 -9.39
CA LYS A 37 -5.18 14.90 -10.73
C LYS A 37 -3.72 14.43 -10.68
N GLU A 38 -2.90 15.13 -9.91
CA GLU A 38 -1.49 14.81 -9.69
C GLU A 38 -1.34 13.48 -8.96
N PHE A 39 -2.18 13.21 -7.96
CA PHE A 39 -2.23 11.91 -7.30
C PHE A 39 -2.44 10.75 -8.28
N PHE A 40 -3.42 10.86 -9.19
CA PHE A 40 -3.67 9.81 -10.18
C PHE A 40 -2.59 9.72 -11.25
N GLU A 41 -1.90 10.83 -11.57
CA GLU A 41 -0.79 10.83 -12.53
C GLU A 41 0.48 10.15 -11.96
N GLU A 42 0.73 10.30 -10.66
CA GLU A 42 1.92 9.74 -9.98
C GLU A 42 1.68 8.33 -9.39
N MET A 43 0.44 7.95 -9.14
CA MET A 43 0.07 6.62 -8.65
C MET A 43 0.47 5.52 -9.66
N LYS A 44 1.15 4.50 -9.16
CA LYS A 44 1.57 3.35 -9.95
C LYS A 44 0.77 2.10 -9.55
N THR A 45 0.09 1.49 -10.52
CA THR A 45 -0.48 0.15 -10.33
C THR A 45 0.64 -0.89 -10.45
N ILE A 46 0.77 -1.77 -9.46
CA ILE A 46 1.76 -2.84 -9.43
C ILE A 46 1.08 -4.21 -9.33
N ASP A 47 1.81 -5.27 -9.67
CA ASP A 47 1.30 -6.63 -9.55
C ASP A 47 1.42 -7.18 -8.11
N LYS A 48 0.70 -8.28 -7.85
CA LYS A 48 0.65 -8.91 -6.52
C LYS A 48 2.03 -9.34 -6.01
N TYR A 49 2.93 -9.79 -6.88
CA TYR A 49 4.26 -10.24 -6.46
C TYR A 49 5.18 -9.07 -6.11
N GLU A 50 5.07 -7.96 -6.84
CA GLU A 50 5.78 -6.72 -6.48
C GLU A 50 5.29 -6.19 -5.13
N ALA A 51 3.98 -6.15 -4.89
CA ALA A 51 3.40 -5.78 -3.60
C ALA A 51 3.85 -6.71 -2.47
N LEU A 52 3.78 -8.04 -2.69
CA LEU A 52 4.22 -9.05 -1.72
C LEU A 52 5.68 -8.83 -1.32
N LYS A 53 6.56 -8.57 -2.30
CA LYS A 53 7.97 -8.30 -2.04
C LYS A 53 8.17 -7.07 -1.18
N MET A 54 7.47 -5.96 -1.48
CA MET A 54 7.55 -4.73 -0.68
C MET A 54 7.11 -4.96 0.77
N VAL A 55 6.00 -5.68 0.98
CA VAL A 55 5.51 -6.01 2.33
C VAL A 55 6.51 -6.91 3.06
N ALA A 56 7.05 -7.93 2.39
CA ALA A 56 8.04 -8.83 2.98
C ALA A 56 9.33 -8.09 3.40
N ASP A 57 9.85 -7.22 2.53
CA ASP A 57 11.06 -6.44 2.78
C ASP A 57 10.88 -5.46 3.96
N SER A 58 9.68 -4.92 4.15
CA SER A 58 9.36 -4.03 5.29
C SER A 58 9.34 -4.75 6.65
N ARG A 59 9.19 -6.08 6.66
CA ARG A 59 9.00 -6.92 7.86
C ARG A 59 10.28 -7.64 8.28
N VAL A 60 11.44 -7.24 7.76
CA VAL A 60 12.74 -7.82 8.10
C VAL A 60 13.17 -7.34 9.49
N GLY A 61 12.85 -8.15 10.51
CA GLY A 61 13.26 -7.88 11.89
C GLY A 61 12.47 -8.70 12.90
N GLU A 62 13.14 -9.67 13.51
CA GLU A 62 12.73 -10.41 14.72
C GLU A 62 11.41 -11.23 14.63
N GLN A 63 11.49 -12.53 14.27
CA GLN A 63 10.71 -13.69 14.82
C GLN A 63 10.71 -14.93 13.88
N GLU A 64 10.07 -16.03 14.32
CA GLU A 64 10.07 -17.41 13.76
C GLU A 64 9.65 -17.59 12.28
N MET A 65 8.92 -16.64 11.67
CA MET A 65 8.48 -16.71 10.26
C MET A 65 9.31 -15.80 9.36
N THR A 66 9.51 -16.22 8.11
CA THR A 66 10.15 -15.35 7.10
C THR A 66 9.23 -14.19 6.74
N GLY A 67 9.80 -13.03 6.37
CA GLY A 67 9.01 -11.86 5.94
C GLY A 67 8.04 -12.17 4.79
N ILE A 68 8.39 -13.12 3.93
CA ILE A 68 7.55 -13.58 2.81
C ILE A 68 6.32 -14.34 3.29
N GLU A 69 6.44 -15.23 4.26
CA GLU A 69 5.31 -16.02 4.77
C GLU A 69 4.25 -15.12 5.41
N ARG A 70 4.67 -14.15 6.23
CA ARG A 70 3.76 -13.16 6.82
C ARG A 70 3.10 -12.29 5.76
N ALA A 71 3.90 -11.75 4.82
CA ALA A 71 3.36 -10.92 3.74
C ALA A 71 2.35 -11.69 2.89
N PHE A 72 2.53 -13.00 2.72
CA PHE A 72 1.59 -13.82 1.97
C PHE A 72 0.25 -13.94 2.69
N GLU A 73 0.25 -14.21 4.00
CA GLU A 73 -0.96 -14.24 4.83
C GLU A 73 -1.69 -12.89 4.81
N ASP A 74 -0.98 -11.77 4.99
CA ASP A 74 -1.60 -10.42 4.93
C ASP A 74 -2.31 -10.20 3.58
N LEU A 75 -1.72 -10.67 2.49
CA LEU A 75 -2.28 -10.52 1.14
C LEU A 75 -3.40 -11.52 0.80
N GLU A 76 -3.57 -12.59 1.58
CA GLU A 76 -4.69 -13.52 1.45
C GLU A 76 -5.91 -13.06 2.26
N ASP A 77 -5.70 -12.38 3.39
CA ASP A 77 -6.74 -11.92 4.31
C ASP A 77 -7.14 -10.44 4.13
N LEU A 78 -6.89 -9.86 2.94
CA LEU A 78 -7.22 -8.47 2.64
C LEU A 78 -8.72 -8.17 2.81
N GLU A 79 -9.03 -7.06 3.50
CA GLU A 79 -10.42 -6.61 3.69
C GLU A 79 -11.10 -6.30 2.35
N GLU A 80 -12.31 -6.81 2.11
CA GLU A 80 -13.03 -6.61 0.83
C GLU A 80 -13.12 -5.13 0.42
N ASP A 81 -13.13 -4.18 1.35
CA ASP A 81 -13.19 -2.74 1.10
C ASP A 81 -11.82 -2.03 0.98
N GLY A 82 -10.77 -2.82 0.77
CA GLY A 82 -9.41 -2.36 0.56
C GLY A 82 -8.70 -2.03 1.86
N GLU A 83 -7.37 -1.99 1.79
CA GLU A 83 -6.51 -1.91 2.97
C GLU A 83 -5.20 -1.18 2.64
N VAL A 84 -4.70 -0.42 3.62
CA VAL A 84 -3.37 0.21 3.52
C VAL A 84 -2.34 -0.76 4.11
N LEU A 85 -1.47 -1.29 3.25
CA LEU A 85 -0.53 -2.35 3.59
C LEU A 85 0.77 -1.81 4.20
N LEU A 86 1.26 -0.70 3.67
CA LEU A 86 2.47 -0.03 4.12
C LEU A 86 2.26 1.48 4.07
N ILE A 87 2.82 2.16 5.07
CA ILE A 87 2.97 3.60 5.07
C ILE A 87 4.38 3.89 5.58
N ASP A 88 5.15 4.66 4.82
CA ASP A 88 6.36 5.29 5.35
C ASP A 88 6.05 6.76 5.62
N CYS A 89 5.69 7.04 6.88
CA CYS A 89 5.45 8.39 7.35
C CYS A 89 6.74 9.17 7.68
N ASN A 90 7.94 8.64 7.39
CA ASN A 90 9.18 9.39 7.58
C ASN A 90 9.34 10.48 6.52
N LEU A 91 8.57 11.54 6.67
CA LEU A 91 8.93 12.87 6.21
C LEU A 91 8.96 13.78 7.42
N LEU A 92 10.12 13.75 8.10
CA LEU A 92 10.95 14.91 8.44
C LEU A 92 12.28 14.45 9.06
#